data_AF-A0A5J9VZW4-F1
#
_entry.id   AF-A0A5J9VZW4-F1
#
_cell.length_a   1.000
_cell.length_b   1.000
_cell.length_c   1.000
_cell.angle_alpha   90.00
_cell.angle_beta   90.00
_cell.angle_gamma   90.00
#
_symmetry.space_group_name_H-M   'P 1'
#
loop_
_entity.id
_entity.type
_entity.pdbx_description
1 polymer ?
#
loop_
_entity_poly.entity_id
_entity_poly.type
_entity_poly.pdbx_seq_one_letter_code
_entity_poly.pdbx_strand_id
1 'polypeptide(L)'
;MSSPLSHSPPLTRPAVQSSTCKSGVRRHPPSPAAGTLLSTPSNRIAFLSLSSAIANCLIILVASPFIPIRSGMDRPEKRSVAAQPALPDDPLVEILSRVSVKDLYRSKCVSKAWCKLITDPIHRKKLPQTLEGFFYGGDAKDYGCYINLMNRPVPPVDPSFSFLNKLLPDIENLRLLHSCNGLLLFEHGYNPDTSGYVVCNPATEQLVAVPLSPLNKDGNWFGDTTFLMSDPAVSSHFHLIKFWNSLELNVVAVHIFSSETGVWSDRASEWRAGEEGGQWAQWVKSAWVTRKFSGTKISSTFFNSMLHFVPCRFDGMVLIVGVDGGGKTCRIIPWQELYAYPIFIGHTQGRLCIIARNNMMTFDELSIWVLEDYDTEEWSLKQSVRVLKLFGKISDQHGANYDVVAIHPDRNLVFFVEHWNQKLISYDMDSKEVHALCTLEHTYEFITPYVPYFSELPVLVNKH
;
A
#
# COMPACT_ATOMS: atom_id res chain seq x y z
N MET A 1 15.28 -55.08 -43.22
CA MET A 1 15.42 -55.78 -41.93
C MET A 1 14.45 -55.16 -40.97
N SER A 2 13.63 -56.01 -40.38
CA SER A 2 12.37 -55.71 -39.72
C SER A 2 12.57 -55.42 -38.23
N SER A 3 11.57 -54.71 -37.68
CA SER A 3 11.02 -54.88 -36.32
C SER A 3 11.45 -53.89 -35.21
N PRO A 4 10.50 -53.59 -34.30
CA PRO A 4 10.21 -52.21 -33.89
C PRO A 4 10.14 -51.99 -32.36
N LEU A 5 9.79 -50.74 -32.03
CA LEU A 5 9.44 -50.16 -30.74
C LEU A 5 8.61 -51.04 -29.80
N SER A 6 9.05 -51.10 -28.54
CA SER A 6 8.35 -51.72 -27.42
C SER A 6 7.24 -50.80 -26.86
N HIS A 7 6.00 -51.28 -26.92
CA HIS A 7 4.89 -50.77 -26.11
C HIS A 7 4.83 -51.55 -24.80
N SER A 8 4.69 -50.85 -23.67
CA SER A 8 4.34 -51.41 -22.36
C SER A 8 2.92 -50.98 -21.97
N PRO A 9 2.16 -51.82 -21.24
CA PRO A 9 0.70 -51.71 -21.08
C PRO A 9 0.30 -50.75 -19.93
N PRO A 10 -0.99 -50.32 -19.85
CA PRO A 10 -1.45 -49.41 -18.82
C PRO A 10 -1.68 -50.13 -17.48
N LEU A 11 -1.21 -49.52 -16.40
CA LEU A 11 -1.47 -49.95 -15.02
C LEU A 11 -2.85 -49.43 -14.56
N THR A 12 -3.66 -50.38 -14.12
CA THR A 12 -4.99 -50.26 -13.52
C THR A 12 -4.97 -49.51 -12.18
N ARG A 13 -5.90 -48.56 -12.02
CA ARG A 13 -6.22 -47.91 -10.74
C ARG A 13 -6.86 -48.90 -9.75
N PRO A 14 -6.49 -48.93 -8.47
CA PRO A 14 -7.30 -49.55 -7.44
C PRO A 14 -8.39 -48.59 -6.94
N ALA A 15 -9.61 -49.13 -6.87
CA ALA A 15 -10.76 -48.50 -6.23
C ALA A 15 -10.57 -48.48 -4.71
N VAL A 16 -10.85 -47.34 -4.08
CA VAL A 16 -11.00 -47.26 -2.62
C VAL A 16 -12.41 -46.78 -2.28
N GLN A 17 -13.02 -47.62 -1.47
CA GLN A 17 -14.36 -47.68 -0.91
C GLN A 17 -14.90 -46.37 -0.33
N SER A 18 -16.15 -46.09 -0.69
CA SER A 18 -17.06 -45.17 0.00
C SER A 18 -17.52 -45.78 1.33
N SER A 19 -17.12 -45.19 2.46
CA SER A 19 -17.72 -45.48 3.77
C SER A 19 -18.73 -44.39 4.12
N THR A 20 -20.00 -44.81 4.16
CA THR A 20 -21.14 -44.07 4.66
C THR A 20 -21.09 -44.03 6.19
N CYS A 21 -20.99 -42.84 6.79
CA CYS A 21 -21.20 -42.66 8.22
C CYS A 21 -22.54 -41.96 8.46
N LYS A 22 -23.40 -42.68 9.19
CA LYS A 22 -24.79 -42.37 9.49
C LYS A 22 -24.93 -41.17 10.44
N SER A 23 -26.07 -40.51 10.25
CA SER A 23 -26.66 -39.44 11.04
C SER A 23 -26.75 -39.76 12.53
N GLY A 24 -26.22 -38.85 13.35
CA GLY A 24 -26.42 -38.79 14.80
C GLY A 24 -27.14 -37.51 15.18
N VAL A 25 -28.46 -37.60 15.31
CA VAL A 25 -29.34 -36.55 15.86
C VAL A 25 -29.03 -36.38 17.35
N ARG A 26 -28.62 -35.18 17.77
CA ARG A 26 -28.69 -34.76 19.20
C ARG A 26 -29.54 -33.51 19.34
N ARG A 27 -30.54 -33.66 20.21
CA ARG A 27 -31.60 -32.70 20.54
C ARG A 27 -31.05 -31.55 21.41
N HIS A 28 -31.44 -30.33 21.09
CA HIS A 28 -31.34 -29.17 21.97
C HIS A 28 -32.47 -29.19 23.03
N PRO A 29 -32.23 -28.79 24.28
CA PRO A 29 -33.27 -28.32 25.19
C PRO A 29 -33.43 -26.78 25.15
N PRO A 30 -34.57 -26.24 25.61
CA PRO A 30 -35.10 -24.94 25.17
C PRO A 30 -34.66 -23.73 26.01
N SER A 31 -34.85 -22.56 25.38
CA SER A 31 -34.74 -21.20 25.92
C SER A 31 -35.66 -20.91 27.12
N PRO A 32 -35.26 -20.02 28.04
CA PRO A 32 -36.19 -19.19 28.79
C PRO A 32 -36.23 -17.74 28.26
N ALA A 33 -37.45 -17.26 28.05
CA ALA A 33 -37.78 -15.90 27.67
C ALA A 33 -37.75 -14.91 28.84
N ALA A 34 -37.69 -13.62 28.46
CA ALA A 34 -38.12 -12.41 29.17
C ALA A 34 -37.32 -11.96 30.41
N GLY A 35 -36.44 -10.98 30.18
CA GLY A 35 -35.86 -10.10 31.21
C GLY A 35 -35.74 -8.67 30.65
N THR A 36 -36.51 -7.77 31.25
CA THR A 36 -36.70 -6.34 30.96
C THR A 36 -35.39 -5.56 30.73
N LEU A 37 -35.24 -4.91 29.56
CA LEU A 37 -34.17 -3.96 29.27
C LEU A 37 -34.39 -2.65 30.05
N LEU A 38 -33.69 -2.52 31.18
CA LEU A 38 -33.43 -1.22 31.81
C LEU A 38 -32.22 -0.57 31.11
N SER A 39 -32.45 0.60 30.54
CA SER A 39 -31.44 1.49 29.98
C SER A 39 -30.31 1.79 30.97
N THR A 40 -29.07 1.44 30.62
CA THR A 40 -27.85 1.92 31.32
C THR A 40 -26.75 2.31 30.31
N PRO A 41 -25.83 3.22 30.68
CA PRO A 41 -25.22 4.14 29.73
C PRO A 41 -23.96 3.59 29.06
N SER A 42 -24.02 3.45 27.72
CA SER A 42 -22.93 2.97 26.85
C SER A 42 -21.66 3.83 26.82
N ASN A 43 -21.60 4.97 27.51
CA ASN A 43 -20.46 5.89 27.45
C ASN A 43 -19.38 5.67 28.52
N ARG A 44 -19.62 4.86 29.57
CA ARG A 44 -18.59 4.60 30.60
C ARG A 44 -17.66 3.42 30.28
N ILE A 45 -18.08 2.49 29.44
CA ILE A 45 -17.30 1.30 29.09
C ILE A 45 -16.22 1.64 28.06
N ALA A 46 -16.43 2.65 27.21
CA ALA A 46 -15.43 3.12 26.25
C ALA A 46 -14.15 3.69 26.91
N PHE A 47 -14.27 4.28 28.11
CA PHE A 47 -13.12 4.82 28.84
C PHE A 47 -12.20 3.76 29.44
N LEU A 48 -12.73 2.57 29.76
CA LEU A 48 -11.96 1.48 30.38
C LEU A 48 -11.26 0.57 29.35
N SER A 49 -11.42 0.85 28.05
CA SER A 49 -10.82 0.09 26.95
C SER A 49 -9.61 0.77 26.29
N LEU A 50 -9.18 1.94 26.78
CA LEU A 50 -7.90 2.50 26.33
C LEU A 50 -6.79 1.54 26.76
N SER A 51 -6.00 1.10 25.77
CA SER A 51 -4.82 0.25 25.97
C SER A 51 -4.01 0.72 27.19
N SER A 52 -3.52 -0.23 28.00
CA SER A 52 -2.72 0.08 29.20
C SER A 52 -1.54 1.00 28.90
N ALA A 53 -1.08 1.05 27.64
CA ALA A 53 -0.08 1.99 27.15
C ALA A 53 -0.54 3.46 27.20
N ILE A 54 -1.79 3.76 26.82
CA ILE A 54 -2.33 5.13 26.86
C ILE A 54 -2.64 5.52 28.30
N ALA A 55 -3.18 4.58 29.09
CA ALA A 55 -3.40 4.79 30.52
C ALA A 55 -2.08 5.07 31.27
N ASN A 56 -1.01 4.32 30.98
CA ASN A 56 0.31 4.53 31.58
C ASN A 56 0.95 5.86 31.14
N CYS A 57 0.80 6.27 29.88
CA CYS A 57 1.30 7.58 29.43
C CYS A 57 0.53 8.74 30.08
N LEU A 58 -0.78 8.61 30.29
CA LEU A 58 -1.58 9.60 31.03
C LEU A 58 -1.23 9.63 32.53
N ILE A 59 -0.94 8.47 33.15
CA ILE A 59 -0.58 8.41 34.58
C ILE A 59 0.79 9.08 34.85
N ILE A 60 1.74 8.98 33.92
CA ILE A 60 3.06 9.63 34.06
C ILE A 60 2.95 11.17 34.03
N LEU A 61 1.97 11.73 33.31
CA LEU A 61 1.81 13.19 33.16
C LEU A 61 0.91 13.84 34.22
N VAL A 62 0.10 13.08 34.95
CA VAL A 62 -0.75 13.59 36.03
C VAL A 62 -0.03 13.58 37.40
N ALA A 63 1.16 13.00 37.48
CA ALA A 63 1.99 12.99 38.68
C ALA A 63 2.85 14.26 38.78
N SER A 64 2.30 15.35 39.30
CA SER A 64 3.07 16.44 39.91
C SER A 64 2.41 16.92 41.21
N PRO A 65 3.21 17.37 42.20
CA PRO A 65 3.00 17.00 43.60
C PRO A 65 1.90 17.82 44.29
N PHE A 66 1.14 17.12 45.12
CA PHE A 66 0.19 17.68 46.09
C PHE A 66 0.88 18.70 47.01
N ILE A 67 0.37 19.94 47.03
CA ILE A 67 0.63 20.89 48.12
C ILE A 67 -0.46 20.68 49.19
N PRO A 68 -0.13 20.37 50.46
CA PRO A 68 -1.14 20.20 51.50
C PRO A 68 -1.54 21.59 52.05
N ILE A 69 -2.82 21.95 51.95
CA ILE A 69 -3.36 23.11 52.68
C ILE A 69 -4.16 22.62 53.88
N ARG A 70 -3.81 23.22 55.02
CA ARG A 70 -4.32 23.04 56.39
C ARG A 70 -5.84 23.07 56.51
N SER A 71 -6.30 22.31 57.49
CA SER A 71 -7.64 22.25 58.09
C SER A 71 -8.25 23.62 58.39
N GLY A 72 -9.50 23.81 57.97
CA GLY A 72 -10.40 24.88 58.40
C GLY A 72 -11.82 24.57 57.89
N MET A 73 -12.73 24.26 58.81
CA MET A 73 -14.15 24.02 58.54
C MET A 73 -14.84 25.32 58.13
N ASP A 74 -15.49 25.36 56.96
CA ASP A 74 -16.75 26.09 56.74
C ASP A 74 -17.45 25.72 55.41
N ARG A 75 -18.76 26.01 55.40
CA ARG A 75 -19.91 25.58 54.54
C ARG A 75 -19.74 25.57 52.98
N PRO A 76 -20.63 24.87 52.24
CA PRO A 76 -20.42 24.59 50.82
C PRO A 76 -20.83 25.75 49.91
N GLU A 77 -19.86 26.48 49.37
CA GLU A 77 -20.06 27.30 48.17
C GLU A 77 -19.89 26.45 46.90
N LYS A 78 -20.71 26.75 45.88
CA LYS A 78 -20.65 26.16 44.53
C LYS A 78 -19.23 26.31 43.96
N ARG A 79 -18.41 25.27 44.06
CA ARG A 79 -17.18 25.16 43.28
C ARG A 79 -17.54 25.05 41.81
N SER A 80 -17.36 26.13 41.05
CA SER A 80 -17.12 26.04 39.62
C SER A 80 -15.90 25.15 39.44
N VAL A 81 -16.05 24.00 38.80
CA VAL A 81 -14.93 23.16 38.40
C VAL A 81 -14.10 23.99 37.44
N ALA A 82 -12.96 24.51 37.92
CA ALA A 82 -11.98 25.15 37.06
C ALA A 82 -11.63 24.16 35.95
N ALA A 83 -11.85 24.58 34.68
CA ALA A 83 -11.46 23.78 33.53
C ALA A 83 -9.96 23.52 33.64
N GLN A 84 -9.57 22.25 33.83
CA GLN A 84 -8.18 21.85 33.74
C GLN A 84 -7.64 22.30 32.37
N PRO A 85 -6.42 22.86 32.31
CA PRO A 85 -5.83 23.26 31.04
C PRO A 85 -5.75 22.00 30.17
N ALA A 86 -6.44 22.03 29.02
CA ALA A 86 -6.29 20.99 28.02
C ALA A 86 -4.81 20.96 27.60
N LEU A 87 -4.23 19.77 27.54
CA LEU A 87 -2.88 19.59 26.99
C LEU A 87 -2.83 20.23 25.60
N PRO A 88 -1.77 20.99 25.27
CA PRO A 88 -1.55 21.49 23.92
C PRO A 88 -1.52 20.33 22.91
N ASP A 89 -1.84 20.64 21.66
CA ASP A 89 -1.94 19.62 20.60
C ASP A 89 -0.59 18.90 20.37
N ASP A 90 0.55 19.61 20.44
CA ASP A 90 1.88 19.03 20.17
C ASP A 90 2.24 17.83 21.08
N PRO A 91 2.17 17.92 22.43
CA PRO A 91 2.35 16.77 23.31
C PRO A 91 1.35 15.63 23.06
N LEU A 92 0.10 15.95 22.71
CA LEU A 92 -0.91 14.94 22.42
C LEU A 92 -0.56 14.16 21.16
N VAL A 93 -0.12 14.84 20.10
CA VAL A 93 0.35 14.22 18.86
C VAL A 93 1.56 13.32 19.15
N GLU A 94 2.48 13.77 20.00
CA GLU A 94 3.65 12.96 20.39
C GLU A 94 3.28 11.70 21.20
N ILE A 95 2.26 11.77 22.06
CA ILE A 95 1.75 10.59 22.76
C ILE A 95 1.07 9.65 21.76
N LEU A 96 0.23 10.21 20.90
CA LEU A 96 -0.52 9.46 19.89
C LEU A 96 0.38 8.84 18.81
N SER A 97 1.55 9.42 18.54
CA SER A 97 2.55 8.87 17.61
C SER A 97 3.22 7.60 18.13
N ARG A 98 3.10 7.32 19.43
CA ARG A 98 3.73 6.16 20.10
C ARG A 98 2.77 4.99 20.33
N VAL A 99 1.49 5.15 20.03
CA VAL A 99 0.48 4.08 20.22
C VAL A 99 0.30 3.25 18.95
N SER A 100 -0.32 2.07 19.04
CA SER A 100 -0.62 1.27 17.84
C SER A 100 -1.63 1.99 16.93
N VAL A 101 -1.63 1.72 15.61
CA VAL A 101 -2.61 2.32 14.68
C VAL A 101 -4.06 2.04 15.09
N LYS A 102 -4.32 0.85 15.67
CA LYS A 102 -5.64 0.46 16.15
C LYS A 102 -6.07 1.27 17.37
N ASP A 103 -5.17 1.46 18.34
CA ASP A 103 -5.44 2.25 19.53
C ASP A 103 -5.56 3.74 19.18
N LEU A 104 -4.76 4.21 18.22
CA LEU A 104 -4.88 5.54 17.66
C LEU A 104 -6.28 5.75 17.04
N TYR A 105 -6.76 4.80 16.24
CA TYR A 105 -8.09 4.90 15.65
C TYR A 105 -9.19 4.94 16.71
N ARG A 106 -9.10 4.07 17.74
CA ARG A 106 -10.01 4.07 18.90
C ARG A 106 -9.96 5.37 19.69
N SER A 107 -8.80 6.04 19.70
CA SER A 107 -8.60 7.30 20.40
C SER A 107 -9.43 8.45 19.80
N LYS A 108 -9.93 8.32 18.56
CA LYS A 108 -10.92 9.26 17.99
C LYS A 108 -12.20 9.35 18.83
N CYS A 109 -12.53 8.29 19.57
CA CYS A 109 -13.73 8.25 20.42
C CYS A 109 -13.54 8.93 21.79
N VAL A 110 -12.31 9.32 22.16
CA VAL A 110 -12.00 9.92 23.47
C VAL A 110 -12.62 11.31 23.61
N SER A 111 -12.49 12.15 22.59
CA SER A 111 -13.09 13.49 22.56
C SER A 111 -13.15 14.04 21.13
N LYS A 112 -13.96 15.08 20.90
CA LYS A 112 -13.98 15.80 19.62
C LYS A 112 -12.63 16.44 19.29
N ALA A 113 -11.89 16.90 20.30
CA ALA A 113 -10.56 17.48 20.11
C ALA A 113 -9.55 16.41 19.63
N TRP A 114 -9.55 15.23 20.26
CA TRP A 114 -8.72 14.11 19.85
C TRP A 114 -9.10 13.60 18.46
N CYS A 115 -10.39 13.50 18.16
CA CYS A 115 -10.86 13.16 16.81
C CYS A 115 -10.33 14.16 15.78
N LYS A 116 -10.46 15.47 16.02
CA LYS A 116 -9.92 16.51 15.15
C LYS A 116 -8.40 16.39 14.99
N LEU A 117 -7.67 16.22 16.08
CA LEU A 117 -6.22 16.10 16.08
C LEU A 117 -5.71 14.86 15.33
N ILE A 118 -6.39 13.72 15.47
CA ILE A 118 -6.06 12.47 14.75
C ILE A 118 -6.44 12.54 13.27
N THR A 119 -7.52 13.26 12.95
CA THR A 119 -7.98 13.46 11.56
C THR A 119 -7.29 14.65 10.89
N ASP A 120 -6.55 15.46 11.65
CA ASP A 120 -5.82 16.62 11.13
C ASP A 120 -4.74 16.16 10.14
N PRO A 121 -4.71 16.72 8.92
CA PRO A 121 -3.75 16.38 7.87
C PRO A 121 -2.29 16.45 8.31
N ILE A 122 -1.93 17.46 9.09
CA ILE A 122 -0.56 17.78 9.51
C ILE A 122 -0.13 16.78 10.57
N HIS A 123 -1.00 16.50 11.53
CA HIS A 123 -0.72 15.54 12.60
C HIS A 123 -0.70 14.11 12.10
N ARG A 124 -1.55 13.75 11.13
CA ARG A 124 -1.61 12.40 10.55
C ARG A 124 -0.27 11.93 9.97
N LYS A 125 0.56 12.85 9.45
CA LYS A 125 1.92 12.56 8.99
C LYS A 125 2.88 12.18 10.12
N LYS A 126 2.62 12.65 11.35
CA LYS A 126 3.42 12.38 12.55
C LYS A 126 2.93 11.16 13.34
N LEU A 127 1.75 10.65 13.01
CA LEU A 127 1.14 9.51 13.67
C LEU A 127 1.68 8.19 13.07
N PRO A 128 1.73 7.10 13.86
CA PRO A 128 2.38 5.88 13.44
C PRO A 128 1.60 5.24 12.29
N GLN A 129 2.30 4.98 11.20
CA GLN A 129 1.82 4.18 10.08
C GLN A 129 2.48 2.81 10.16
N THR A 130 2.01 1.95 11.06
CA THR A 130 2.62 0.64 11.21
C THR A 130 2.35 -0.19 9.95
N LEU A 131 3.41 -0.54 9.24
CA LEU A 131 3.39 -1.58 8.22
C LEU A 131 2.93 -2.88 8.88
N GLU A 132 1.71 -3.32 8.57
CA GLU A 132 1.10 -4.50 9.20
C GLU A 132 1.37 -5.79 8.41
N GLY A 133 1.69 -5.65 7.12
CA GLY A 133 1.76 -6.80 6.23
C GLY A 133 2.09 -6.48 4.78
N PHE A 134 1.91 -7.49 3.94
CA PHE A 134 1.98 -7.38 2.49
C PHE A 134 0.76 -8.03 1.87
N PHE A 135 0.23 -7.41 0.81
CA PHE A 135 -0.64 -8.10 -0.13
C PHE A 135 0.17 -8.55 -1.33
N TYR A 136 -0.08 -9.77 -1.82
CA TYR A 136 0.53 -10.24 -3.06
C TYR A 136 -0.45 -11.07 -3.88
N GLY A 137 -0.28 -11.11 -5.19
CA GLY A 137 -1.14 -11.86 -6.11
C GLY A 137 -1.02 -11.33 -7.53
N GLY A 138 -2.11 -11.39 -8.29
CA GLY A 138 -2.22 -10.81 -9.62
C GLY A 138 -2.21 -11.80 -10.77
N ASP A 139 -2.20 -13.11 -10.50
CA ASP A 139 -2.72 -14.05 -11.49
C ASP A 139 -4.26 -13.98 -11.50
N ALA A 140 -4.87 -14.14 -12.67
CA ALA A 140 -6.32 -13.96 -12.85
C ALA A 140 -7.19 -14.99 -12.08
N LYS A 141 -6.56 -15.88 -11.30
CA LYS A 141 -7.19 -17.02 -10.65
C LYS A 141 -7.52 -16.76 -9.18
N ASP A 142 -6.77 -15.90 -8.49
CA ASP A 142 -6.96 -15.62 -7.07
C ASP A 142 -6.95 -14.10 -6.77
N TYR A 143 -7.73 -13.67 -5.79
CA TYR A 143 -7.81 -12.26 -5.33
C TYR A 143 -6.51 -11.73 -4.70
N GLY A 144 -5.55 -12.62 -4.46
CA GLY A 144 -4.31 -12.36 -3.74
C GLY A 144 -4.33 -12.91 -2.31
N CYS A 145 -3.15 -12.94 -1.70
CA CYS A 145 -2.88 -13.42 -0.36
C CYS A 145 -2.38 -12.27 0.53
N TYR A 146 -2.49 -12.45 1.85
CA TYR A 146 -1.99 -11.50 2.84
C TYR A 146 -0.91 -12.12 3.72
N ILE A 147 0.22 -11.42 3.87
CA ILE A 147 1.31 -11.76 4.77
C ILE A 147 1.18 -10.91 6.03
N ASN A 148 1.06 -11.55 7.18
CA ASN A 148 0.99 -10.88 8.48
C ASN A 148 2.40 -10.76 9.09
N LEU A 149 3.02 -9.58 8.97
CA LEU A 149 4.38 -9.36 9.51
C LEU A 149 4.41 -9.37 11.04
N MET A 150 3.29 -9.02 11.67
CA MET A 150 3.20 -8.92 13.12
C MET A 150 2.92 -10.28 13.79
N ASN A 151 2.81 -11.37 13.02
CA ASN A 151 2.49 -12.72 13.48
C ASN A 151 1.32 -12.77 14.48
N ARG A 152 0.36 -11.84 14.32
CA ARG A 152 -0.81 -11.77 15.20
C ARG A 152 -1.72 -12.99 14.94
N PRO A 153 -2.33 -13.59 15.98
CA PRO A 153 -3.22 -14.74 15.81
C PRO A 153 -4.41 -14.47 14.88
N VAL A 154 -4.88 -13.21 14.86
CA VAL A 154 -5.92 -12.74 13.96
C VAL A 154 -5.35 -11.59 13.14
N PRO A 155 -5.21 -11.74 11.81
CA PRO A 155 -4.79 -10.67 10.94
C PRO A 155 -5.73 -9.46 11.03
N PRO A 156 -5.25 -8.23 10.82
CA PRO A 156 -6.09 -7.04 10.83
C PRO A 156 -7.08 -6.97 9.66
N VAL A 157 -6.87 -7.80 8.63
CA VAL A 157 -7.70 -7.90 7.43
C VAL A 157 -7.97 -9.37 7.14
N ASP A 158 -9.16 -9.69 6.61
CA ASP A 158 -9.45 -11.03 6.11
C ASP A 158 -8.51 -11.40 4.94
N PRO A 159 -7.60 -12.37 5.13
CA PRO A 159 -6.62 -12.75 4.11
C PRO A 159 -7.25 -13.43 2.89
N SER A 160 -8.49 -13.91 3.01
CA SER A 160 -9.22 -14.59 1.93
C SER A 160 -10.01 -13.63 1.04
N PHE A 161 -10.02 -12.33 1.36
CA PHE A 161 -10.83 -11.33 0.68
C PHE A 161 -12.30 -11.75 0.53
N SER A 162 -12.88 -12.43 1.52
CA SER A 162 -14.24 -12.96 1.41
C SER A 162 -15.29 -11.85 1.22
N PHE A 163 -14.99 -10.63 1.67
CA PHE A 163 -15.83 -9.45 1.42
C PHE A 163 -15.87 -9.05 -0.04
N LEU A 164 -14.78 -9.21 -0.82
CA LEU A 164 -14.78 -8.93 -2.26
C LEU A 164 -15.74 -9.86 -3.00
N ASN A 165 -15.72 -11.16 -2.67
CA ASN A 165 -16.68 -12.14 -3.22
C ASN A 165 -18.14 -11.77 -2.96
N LYS A 166 -18.44 -11.22 -1.77
CA LYS A 166 -19.81 -10.82 -1.40
C LYS A 166 -20.26 -9.57 -2.15
N LEU A 167 -19.35 -8.62 -2.33
CA LEU A 167 -19.67 -7.32 -2.92
C LEU A 167 -19.60 -7.32 -4.45
N LEU A 168 -18.89 -8.28 -5.04
CA LEU A 168 -18.69 -8.42 -6.49
C LEU A 168 -19.00 -9.86 -6.97
N PRO A 169 -20.22 -10.37 -6.78
CA PRO A 169 -20.55 -11.76 -7.15
C PRO A 169 -20.42 -12.02 -8.65
N ASP A 170 -20.52 -10.99 -9.49
CA ASP A 170 -20.50 -11.09 -10.96
C ASP A 170 -19.16 -10.65 -11.59
N ILE A 171 -18.17 -10.23 -10.80
CA ILE A 171 -16.86 -9.79 -11.32
C ILE A 171 -15.86 -10.94 -11.22
N GLU A 172 -15.59 -11.56 -12.35
CA GLU A 172 -14.54 -12.57 -12.49
C GLU A 172 -13.18 -11.92 -12.86
N ASN A 173 -12.07 -12.57 -12.48
CA ASN A 173 -10.69 -12.20 -12.84
C ASN A 173 -10.21 -10.86 -12.28
N LEU A 174 -10.29 -10.70 -10.95
CA LEU A 174 -9.71 -9.55 -10.27
C LEU A 174 -8.19 -9.71 -10.16
N ARG A 175 -7.46 -8.77 -10.75
CA ARG A 175 -6.00 -8.72 -10.73
C ARG A 175 -5.52 -7.53 -9.91
N LEU A 176 -4.75 -7.80 -8.86
CA LEU A 176 -4.14 -6.75 -8.05
C LEU A 176 -3.07 -6.00 -8.86
N LEU A 177 -3.24 -4.69 -9.04
CA LEU A 177 -2.35 -3.86 -9.85
C LEU A 177 -1.39 -3.01 -9.03
N HIS A 178 -1.92 -2.34 -8.00
CA HIS A 178 -1.23 -1.27 -7.29
C HIS A 178 -1.78 -1.08 -5.87
N SER A 179 -1.05 -0.37 -5.01
CA SER A 179 -1.56 0.11 -3.73
C SER A 179 -1.04 1.51 -3.44
N CYS A 180 -1.80 2.27 -2.66
CA CYS A 180 -1.39 3.59 -2.19
C CYS A 180 -2.08 3.90 -0.86
N ASN A 181 -1.29 4.19 0.18
CA ASN A 181 -1.77 4.64 1.49
C ASN A 181 -2.91 3.78 2.08
N GLY A 182 -2.78 2.45 1.97
CA GLY A 182 -3.74 1.48 2.50
C GLY A 182 -4.92 1.14 1.59
N LEU A 183 -5.03 1.79 0.43
CA LEU A 183 -5.97 1.43 -0.60
C LEU A 183 -5.33 0.47 -1.61
N LEU A 184 -6.12 -0.47 -2.12
CA LEU A 184 -5.72 -1.43 -3.16
C LEU A 184 -6.46 -1.14 -4.46
N LEU A 185 -5.75 -1.27 -5.59
CA LEU A 185 -6.31 -1.18 -6.93
C LEU A 185 -6.35 -2.55 -7.58
N PHE A 186 -7.55 -2.95 -8.00
CA PHE A 186 -7.78 -4.13 -8.80
C PHE A 186 -8.25 -3.75 -10.21
N GLU A 187 -7.82 -4.53 -11.18
CA GLU A 187 -8.34 -4.56 -12.55
C GLU A 187 -9.21 -5.80 -12.72
N HIS A 188 -10.30 -5.70 -13.46
CA HIS A 188 -11.13 -6.85 -13.81
C HIS A 188 -11.54 -6.84 -15.28
N GLY A 189 -11.81 -8.02 -15.82
CA GLY A 189 -12.17 -8.22 -17.22
C GLY A 189 -11.09 -8.92 -18.04
N TYR A 190 -11.49 -9.49 -19.17
CA TYR A 190 -10.61 -10.28 -20.05
C TYR A 190 -9.93 -9.47 -21.15
N ASN A 191 -10.54 -8.35 -21.55
CA ASN A 191 -10.02 -7.50 -22.61
C ASN A 191 -9.49 -6.19 -22.02
N PRO A 192 -8.18 -5.88 -22.17
CA PRO A 192 -7.57 -4.62 -21.74
C PRO A 192 -8.34 -3.36 -22.15
N ASP A 193 -9.02 -3.40 -23.30
CA ASP A 193 -9.81 -2.28 -23.82
C ASP A 193 -11.08 -2.02 -23.00
N THR A 194 -11.61 -3.04 -22.34
CA THR A 194 -12.85 -2.98 -21.57
C THR A 194 -12.65 -3.26 -20.09
N SER A 195 -11.40 -3.40 -19.63
CA SER A 195 -11.10 -3.71 -18.25
C SER A 195 -11.60 -2.59 -17.33
N GLY A 196 -12.37 -2.98 -16.32
CA GLY A 196 -12.82 -2.07 -15.27
C GLY A 196 -11.83 -2.04 -14.12
N TYR A 197 -11.99 -1.05 -13.24
CA TYR A 197 -11.15 -0.91 -12.05
C TYR A 197 -12.00 -0.88 -10.80
N VAL A 198 -11.48 -1.49 -9.73
CA VAL A 198 -12.06 -1.43 -8.39
C VAL A 198 -10.99 -0.93 -7.43
N VAL A 199 -11.33 0.10 -6.65
CA VAL A 199 -10.51 0.54 -5.52
C VAL A 199 -11.13 0.01 -4.24
N CYS A 200 -10.32 -0.69 -3.46
CA CYS A 200 -10.74 -1.39 -2.25
C CYS A 200 -10.00 -0.82 -1.03
N ASN A 201 -10.71 -0.66 0.08
CA ASN A 201 -10.14 -0.42 1.39
C ASN A 201 -10.32 -1.68 2.26
N PRO A 202 -9.27 -2.51 2.43
CA PRO A 202 -9.38 -3.76 3.18
C PRO A 202 -9.62 -3.55 4.69
N ALA A 203 -9.25 -2.40 5.25
CA ALA A 203 -9.43 -2.11 6.68
C ALA A 203 -10.90 -1.82 7.04
N THR A 204 -11.67 -1.33 6.08
CA THR A 204 -13.10 -0.99 6.27
C THR A 204 -14.03 -1.89 5.49
N GLU A 205 -13.49 -2.86 4.73
CA GLU A 205 -14.23 -3.75 3.83
C GLU A 205 -15.11 -3.00 2.82
N GLN A 206 -14.70 -1.79 2.45
CA GLN A 206 -15.39 -0.95 1.46
C GLN A 206 -14.71 -1.04 0.11
N LEU A 207 -15.50 -0.88 -0.95
CA LEU A 207 -15.00 -0.80 -2.31
C LEU A 207 -15.73 0.25 -3.14
N VAL A 208 -15.07 0.68 -4.19
CA VAL A 208 -15.58 1.62 -5.18
C VAL A 208 -15.26 1.06 -6.56
N ALA A 209 -16.30 0.71 -7.32
CA ALA A 209 -16.17 0.38 -8.74
C ALA A 209 -16.02 1.68 -9.53
N VAL A 210 -14.98 1.76 -10.34
CA VAL A 210 -14.67 2.94 -11.15
C VAL A 210 -15.34 2.78 -12.52
N PRO A 211 -15.97 3.83 -13.06
CA PRO A 211 -16.49 3.84 -14.42
C PRO A 211 -15.41 3.42 -15.43
N LEU A 212 -15.81 2.82 -16.55
CA LEU A 212 -14.86 2.47 -17.61
C LEU A 212 -14.12 3.72 -18.09
N SER A 213 -12.80 3.61 -18.21
CA SER A 213 -11.99 4.64 -18.86
C SER A 213 -12.48 4.80 -20.30
N PRO A 214 -12.51 6.03 -20.85
CA PRO A 214 -12.66 6.25 -22.27
C PRO A 214 -11.68 5.38 -23.05
N LEU A 215 -12.15 4.76 -24.14
CA LEU A 215 -11.30 4.00 -25.05
C LEU A 215 -10.36 4.95 -25.78
N ASN A 216 -9.10 4.55 -25.91
CA ASN A 216 -8.24 5.23 -26.87
C ASN A 216 -8.50 4.66 -28.27
N LYS A 217 -8.93 5.51 -29.21
CA LYS A 217 -9.40 5.09 -30.54
C LYS A 217 -8.29 4.99 -31.58
N ASP A 218 -7.08 5.45 -31.27
CA ASP A 218 -5.95 5.33 -32.20
C ASP A 218 -5.51 3.86 -32.25
N GLY A 219 -5.20 3.30 -33.41
CA GLY A 219 -5.18 1.84 -33.61
C GLY A 219 -3.90 1.09 -33.25
N ASN A 220 -2.96 1.67 -32.47
CA ASN A 220 -1.60 1.10 -32.34
C ASN A 220 -0.99 1.24 -30.93
N TRP A 221 -1.66 0.68 -29.92
CA TRP A 221 -1.19 0.70 -28.51
C TRP A 221 -0.63 -0.65 -28.10
N PHE A 222 0.47 -0.63 -27.32
CA PHE A 222 1.15 -1.83 -26.83
C PHE A 222 0.75 -2.23 -25.41
N GLY A 223 0.08 -1.33 -24.68
CA GLY A 223 -0.42 -1.61 -23.35
C GLY A 223 -0.61 -0.36 -22.51
N ASP A 224 -1.17 -0.56 -21.33
CA ASP A 224 -1.45 0.46 -20.35
C ASP A 224 -0.86 0.15 -18.97
N THR A 225 -0.66 1.21 -18.20
CA THR A 225 -0.30 1.11 -16.79
C THR A 225 -1.15 2.08 -16.00
N THR A 226 -1.85 1.57 -14.99
CA THR A 226 -2.70 2.36 -14.11
C THR A 226 -2.12 2.38 -12.71
N PHE A 227 -1.98 3.57 -12.14
CA PHE A 227 -1.57 3.78 -10.76
C PHE A 227 -2.72 4.35 -9.95
N LEU A 228 -2.76 3.97 -8.67
CA LEU A 228 -3.63 4.56 -7.67
C LEU A 228 -2.86 5.67 -6.94
N MET A 229 -3.54 6.79 -6.74
CA MET A 229 -3.02 7.90 -5.97
C MET A 229 -4.06 8.34 -4.94
N SER A 230 -3.67 8.39 -3.68
CA SER A 230 -4.54 8.81 -2.58
C SER A 230 -3.71 9.61 -1.60
N ASP A 231 -4.22 10.76 -1.17
CA ASP A 231 -3.64 11.53 -0.07
C ASP A 231 -4.64 11.61 1.09
N PRO A 232 -4.63 10.62 1.99
CA PRO A 232 -5.49 10.63 3.17
C PRO A 232 -5.33 11.83 4.10
N ALA A 233 -4.25 12.61 3.96
CA ALA A 233 -4.09 13.84 4.71
C ALA A 233 -4.92 14.95 4.06
N VAL A 234 -4.99 15.04 2.73
CA VAL A 234 -5.70 16.13 2.06
C VAL A 234 -7.19 15.83 1.87
N SER A 235 -7.54 14.59 1.51
CA SER A 235 -8.90 14.22 1.13
C SER A 235 -9.15 12.72 1.29
N SER A 236 -10.42 12.32 1.43
CA SER A 236 -10.82 10.92 1.29
C SER A 236 -10.87 10.47 -0.19
N HIS A 237 -10.80 11.41 -1.13
CA HIS A 237 -10.83 11.13 -2.55
C HIS A 237 -9.50 10.59 -3.06
N PHE A 238 -9.58 9.56 -3.89
CA PHE A 238 -8.47 9.00 -4.66
C PHE A 238 -8.59 9.39 -6.14
N HIS A 239 -7.47 9.23 -6.84
CA HIS A 239 -7.33 9.38 -8.28
C HIS A 239 -6.74 8.11 -8.89
N LEU A 240 -7.16 7.77 -10.12
CA LEU A 240 -6.46 6.78 -10.94
C LEU A 240 -5.78 7.50 -12.09
N ILE A 241 -4.50 7.20 -12.31
CA ILE A 241 -3.72 7.76 -13.41
C ILE A 241 -3.36 6.60 -14.35
N LYS A 242 -3.97 6.61 -15.55
CA LYS A 242 -3.83 5.57 -16.56
C LYS A 242 -2.98 6.08 -17.72
N PHE A 243 -1.82 5.48 -17.92
CA PHE A 243 -0.90 5.76 -19.02
C PHE A 243 -1.13 4.79 -20.17
N TRP A 244 -1.34 5.33 -21.37
CA TRP A 244 -1.47 4.55 -22.59
C TRP A 244 -0.19 4.65 -23.42
N ASN A 245 0.38 3.51 -23.80
CA ASN A 245 1.66 3.43 -24.54
C ASN A 245 1.44 2.94 -25.98
N SER A 246 2.16 3.53 -26.93
CA SER A 246 2.28 3.09 -28.32
C SER A 246 3.73 2.73 -28.66
N LEU A 247 3.90 1.74 -29.53
CA LEU A 247 5.20 1.35 -30.07
C LEU A 247 5.87 2.49 -30.86
N GLU A 248 5.09 3.37 -31.49
CA GLU A 248 5.59 4.41 -32.40
C GLU A 248 5.78 5.76 -31.70
N LEU A 249 4.89 6.08 -30.77
CA LEU A 249 4.75 7.44 -30.21
C LEU A 249 4.98 7.51 -28.70
N ASN A 250 5.47 6.44 -28.08
CA ASN A 250 5.72 6.35 -26.65
C ASN A 250 4.43 6.53 -25.82
N VAL A 251 4.43 7.28 -24.71
CA VAL A 251 3.18 7.58 -24.00
C VAL A 251 2.35 8.53 -24.85
N VAL A 252 1.13 8.13 -25.22
CA VAL A 252 0.32 8.86 -26.21
C VAL A 252 -0.98 9.41 -25.67
N ALA A 253 -1.43 8.93 -24.51
CA ALA A 253 -2.49 9.54 -23.74
C ALA A 253 -2.38 9.22 -22.26
N VAL A 254 -2.95 10.10 -21.42
CA VAL A 254 -3.12 9.83 -20.00
C VAL A 254 -4.52 10.22 -19.57
N HIS A 255 -5.21 9.23 -19.02
CA HIS A 255 -6.54 9.41 -18.47
C HIS A 255 -6.46 9.45 -16.96
N ILE A 256 -7.15 10.43 -16.38
CA ILE A 256 -7.18 10.64 -14.93
C ILE A 256 -8.61 10.54 -14.46
N PHE A 257 -8.86 9.60 -13.57
CA PHE A 257 -10.12 9.50 -12.84
C PHE A 257 -10.00 10.26 -11.53
N SER A 258 -11.02 11.03 -11.17
CA SER A 258 -11.17 11.57 -9.81
C SER A 258 -12.41 11.00 -9.15
N SER A 259 -12.25 10.43 -7.96
CA SER A 259 -13.38 9.95 -7.16
C SER A 259 -14.23 11.06 -6.53
N GLU A 260 -13.76 12.32 -6.58
CA GLU A 260 -14.54 13.48 -6.16
C GLU A 260 -15.63 13.82 -7.19
N THR A 261 -15.23 13.82 -8.47
CA THR A 261 -16.13 14.17 -9.58
C THR A 261 -16.83 12.94 -10.17
N GLY A 262 -16.25 11.76 -10.01
CA GLY A 262 -16.70 10.53 -10.65
C GLY A 262 -16.42 10.47 -12.15
N VAL A 263 -15.52 11.31 -12.67
CA VAL A 263 -15.30 11.49 -14.12
C VAL A 263 -13.84 11.23 -14.50
N TRP A 264 -13.64 10.65 -15.68
CA TRP A 264 -12.36 10.56 -16.35
C TRP A 264 -12.08 11.82 -17.17
N SER A 265 -10.91 12.43 -17.00
CA SER A 265 -10.40 13.48 -17.88
C SER A 265 -9.24 12.94 -18.71
N ASP A 266 -9.27 13.19 -20.03
CA ASP A 266 -8.12 12.98 -20.91
C ASP A 266 -7.24 14.23 -20.87
N ARG A 267 -5.96 14.05 -20.57
CA ARG A 267 -4.95 15.11 -20.51
C ARG A 267 -3.98 15.07 -21.69
N ALA A 268 -4.16 14.15 -22.64
CA ALA A 268 -3.26 13.99 -23.78
C ALA A 268 -3.12 15.26 -24.63
N SER A 269 -4.23 15.96 -24.91
CA SER A 269 -4.24 17.17 -25.73
C SER A 269 -3.58 18.35 -25.03
N GLU A 270 -3.84 18.55 -23.74
CA GLU A 270 -3.19 19.58 -22.90
C GLU A 270 -1.68 19.35 -22.81
N TRP A 271 -1.22 18.10 -22.86
CA TRP A 271 0.20 17.76 -22.81
C TRP A 271 0.90 17.84 -24.16
N ARG A 272 0.18 17.59 -25.27
CA ARG A 272 0.69 17.85 -26.63
C ARG A 272 0.73 19.35 -26.95
N ALA A 273 -0.21 20.11 -26.39
CA ALA A 273 -0.35 21.57 -26.60
C ALA A 273 0.33 22.42 -25.52
N GLY A 274 0.76 21.83 -24.41
CA GLY A 274 1.58 22.51 -23.40
C GLY A 274 2.86 23.06 -24.03
N GLU A 275 3.39 24.15 -23.48
CA GLU A 275 4.53 24.90 -24.01
C GLU A 275 5.56 23.94 -24.63
N GLU A 276 5.87 24.10 -25.92
CA GLU A 276 6.96 23.38 -26.55
C GLU A 276 8.24 23.64 -25.72
N GLY A 277 8.58 22.71 -24.80
CA GLY A 277 9.65 22.89 -23.81
C GLY A 277 9.28 22.67 -22.34
N GLY A 278 8.00 22.47 -21.98
CA GLY A 278 7.59 22.16 -20.61
C GLY A 278 8.05 20.79 -20.11
N GLN A 279 8.22 20.62 -18.79
CA GLN A 279 8.71 19.38 -18.16
C GLN A 279 7.93 18.13 -18.62
N TRP A 280 6.61 18.22 -18.80
CA TRP A 280 5.79 17.12 -19.32
C TRP A 280 6.22 16.64 -20.72
N ALA A 281 6.47 17.57 -21.65
CA ALA A 281 6.82 17.23 -23.03
C ALA A 281 8.19 16.54 -23.14
N GLN A 282 9.07 16.76 -22.16
CA GLN A 282 10.45 16.25 -22.12
C GLN A 282 10.53 14.73 -21.90
N TRP A 283 9.55 14.12 -21.24
CA TRP A 283 9.61 12.68 -20.92
C TRP A 283 8.60 11.83 -21.69
N VAL A 284 7.40 12.34 -21.93
CA VAL A 284 6.30 11.60 -22.58
C VAL A 284 6.65 11.16 -24.00
N LYS A 285 7.39 11.99 -24.75
CA LYS A 285 7.77 11.72 -26.16
C LYS A 285 8.86 10.66 -26.34
N SER A 286 9.50 10.19 -25.28
CA SER A 286 10.70 9.34 -25.35
C SER A 286 10.72 8.24 -24.29
N ALA A 287 9.60 8.01 -23.61
CA ALA A 287 9.51 7.05 -22.52
C ALA A 287 8.22 6.24 -22.53
N TRP A 288 8.30 4.98 -22.08
CA TRP A 288 7.16 4.12 -21.82
C TRP A 288 6.93 3.95 -20.32
N VAL A 289 5.66 3.84 -19.95
CA VAL A 289 5.23 3.44 -18.61
C VAL A 289 4.65 2.03 -18.73
N THR A 290 5.49 1.02 -18.55
CA THR A 290 5.11 -0.40 -18.69
C THR A 290 5.00 -1.09 -17.33
N ARG A 291 4.09 -2.05 -17.18
CA ARG A 291 3.98 -2.85 -15.95
C ARG A 291 5.22 -3.70 -15.68
N LYS A 292 6.02 -4.06 -16.70
CA LYS A 292 7.27 -4.83 -16.57
C LYS A 292 8.32 -4.33 -17.57
N PHE A 293 9.55 -4.14 -17.11
CA PHE A 293 10.71 -3.88 -17.96
C PHE A 293 11.90 -4.74 -17.51
N SER A 294 12.56 -5.46 -18.43
CA SER A 294 13.70 -6.33 -18.12
C SER A 294 13.46 -7.36 -17.00
N GLY A 295 12.21 -7.81 -16.83
CA GLY A 295 11.79 -8.74 -15.78
C GLY A 295 11.39 -8.08 -14.45
N THR A 296 11.73 -6.81 -14.22
CA THR A 296 11.39 -6.06 -13.00
C THR A 296 10.17 -5.16 -13.25
N LYS A 297 9.20 -5.15 -12.32
CA LYS A 297 8.00 -4.32 -12.39
C LYS A 297 8.34 -2.86 -12.04
N ILE A 298 7.71 -1.88 -12.71
CA ILE A 298 7.86 -0.46 -12.34
C ILE A 298 7.30 -0.27 -10.93
N SER A 299 8.17 0.13 -10.01
CA SER A 299 7.79 0.65 -8.71
C SER A 299 7.30 2.10 -8.83
N SER A 300 6.38 2.48 -7.96
CA SER A 300 5.96 3.87 -7.80
C SER A 300 5.67 4.16 -6.35
N THR A 301 5.73 5.44 -5.98
CA THR A 301 5.47 5.88 -4.61
C THR A 301 4.75 7.21 -4.59
N PHE A 302 3.85 7.38 -3.62
CA PHE A 302 3.22 8.68 -3.38
C PHE A 302 4.07 9.46 -2.37
N PHE A 303 4.59 10.60 -2.79
CA PHE A 303 5.48 11.44 -2.00
C PHE A 303 5.28 12.91 -2.37
N ASN A 304 5.24 13.82 -1.39
CA ASN A 304 5.04 15.27 -1.61
C ASN A 304 3.85 15.60 -2.54
N SER A 305 2.71 14.95 -2.34
CA SER A 305 1.49 15.15 -3.15
C SER A 305 1.59 14.74 -4.62
N MET A 306 2.64 14.01 -4.99
CA MET A 306 2.86 13.52 -6.35
C MET A 306 3.16 12.02 -6.37
N LEU A 307 2.70 11.35 -7.41
CA LEU A 307 3.07 9.99 -7.75
C LEU A 307 4.43 10.00 -8.44
N HIS A 308 5.45 9.44 -7.80
CA HIS A 308 6.79 9.30 -8.34
C HIS A 308 7.01 7.90 -8.92
N PHE A 309 7.59 7.83 -10.12
CA PHE A 309 7.96 6.59 -10.80
C PHE A 309 9.13 6.82 -11.76
N VAL A 310 9.75 5.74 -12.22
CA VAL A 310 10.86 5.78 -13.20
C VAL A 310 10.35 5.20 -14.52
N PRO A 311 10.06 6.04 -15.54
CA PRO A 311 9.66 5.55 -16.85
C PRO A 311 10.85 4.95 -17.61
N CYS A 312 10.57 4.03 -18.53
CA CYS A 312 11.59 3.42 -19.37
C CYS A 312 11.89 4.31 -20.58
N ARG A 313 13.15 4.70 -20.79
CA ARG A 313 13.58 5.55 -21.92
C ARG A 313 14.52 4.83 -22.87
N PHE A 314 14.49 5.22 -24.15
CA PHE A 314 15.34 4.65 -25.21
C PHE A 314 16.67 5.36 -25.40
N ASP A 315 16.79 6.61 -24.91
CA ASP A 315 18.00 7.41 -25.04
C ASP A 315 19.07 7.08 -24.00
N GLY A 316 18.83 6.07 -23.15
CA GLY A 316 19.73 5.64 -22.09
C GLY A 316 19.77 6.59 -20.88
N MET A 317 19.09 7.73 -20.95
CA MET A 317 18.96 8.63 -19.82
C MET A 317 17.92 8.09 -18.84
N VAL A 318 18.19 8.25 -17.55
CA VAL A 318 17.25 7.90 -16.50
C VAL A 318 16.69 9.18 -15.90
N LEU A 319 15.37 9.23 -15.75
CA LEU A 319 14.66 10.34 -15.13
C LEU A 319 13.67 9.77 -14.13
N ILE A 320 13.43 10.52 -13.06
CA ILE A 320 12.37 10.24 -12.10
C ILE A 320 11.27 11.25 -12.38
N VAL A 321 10.05 10.76 -12.52
CA VAL A 321 8.89 11.57 -12.87
C VAL A 321 7.92 11.59 -11.70
N GLY A 322 7.56 12.78 -11.23
CA GLY A 322 6.50 13.03 -10.27
C GLY A 322 5.28 13.63 -10.97
N VAL A 323 4.09 13.04 -10.81
CA VAL A 323 2.83 13.53 -11.40
C VAL A 323 1.81 13.80 -10.31
N ASP A 324 1.12 14.95 -10.37
CA ASP A 324 0.02 15.25 -9.45
C ASP A 324 -1.29 14.53 -9.81
N GLY A 325 -2.22 14.47 -8.86
CA GLY A 325 -3.52 13.81 -9.04
C GLY A 325 -4.41 14.42 -10.12
N GLY A 326 -4.20 15.69 -10.46
CA GLY A 326 -4.91 16.34 -11.54
C GLY A 326 -4.27 16.14 -12.92
N GLY A 327 -3.03 15.62 -12.99
CA GLY A 327 -2.22 15.53 -14.20
C GLY A 327 -1.89 16.89 -14.81
N LYS A 328 -1.88 17.95 -14.01
CA LYS A 328 -1.60 19.31 -14.43
C LYS A 328 -0.12 19.62 -14.30
N THR A 329 0.52 19.08 -13.27
CA THR A 329 1.92 19.36 -12.95
C THR A 329 2.73 18.09 -12.96
N CYS A 330 3.90 18.16 -13.59
CA CYS A 330 4.90 17.12 -13.56
C CYS A 330 6.20 17.73 -13.08
N ARG A 331 6.89 16.98 -12.24
CA ARG A 331 8.26 17.26 -11.85
C ARG A 331 9.17 16.21 -12.47
N ILE A 332 10.25 16.65 -13.09
CA ILE A 332 11.35 15.77 -13.52
C ILE A 332 12.50 15.96 -12.55
N ILE A 333 12.99 14.87 -11.99
CA ILE A 333 14.24 14.84 -11.22
C ILE A 333 15.25 14.02 -12.05
N PRO A 334 16.36 14.63 -12.51
CA PRO A 334 17.34 13.93 -13.32
C PRO A 334 18.09 12.90 -12.47
N TRP A 335 18.35 11.73 -13.04
CA TRP A 335 19.21 10.72 -12.43
C TRP A 335 20.56 10.71 -13.13
N GLN A 336 21.61 11.16 -12.43
CA GLN A 336 22.92 11.43 -13.02
C GLN A 336 23.91 10.26 -12.86
N GLU A 337 23.52 9.19 -12.18
CA GLU A 337 24.41 8.07 -11.88
C GLU A 337 24.48 7.08 -13.04
N LEU A 338 25.54 7.18 -13.84
CA LEU A 338 25.75 6.38 -15.06
C LEU A 338 25.87 4.87 -14.82
N TYR A 339 26.34 4.46 -13.64
CA TYR A 339 26.63 3.06 -13.33
C TYR A 339 25.62 2.41 -12.39
N ALA A 340 24.61 3.17 -11.93
CA ALA A 340 23.58 2.72 -11.02
C ALA A 340 22.22 2.87 -11.69
N TYR A 341 21.62 1.76 -12.12
CA TYR A 341 20.33 1.77 -12.80
C TYR A 341 19.19 1.59 -11.78
N PRO A 342 18.27 2.55 -11.60
CA PRO A 342 17.16 2.42 -10.67
C PRO A 342 16.27 1.22 -10.98
N ILE A 343 16.07 0.37 -9.98
CA ILE A 343 15.17 -0.80 -10.06
C ILE A 343 13.97 -0.67 -9.14
N PHE A 344 14.04 0.23 -8.15
CA PHE A 344 12.93 0.50 -7.24
C PHE A 344 12.97 1.95 -6.74
N ILE A 345 11.80 2.57 -6.64
CA ILE A 345 11.57 3.86 -6.01
C ILE A 345 10.55 3.71 -4.88
N GLY A 346 10.88 4.30 -3.74
CA GLY A 346 10.04 4.34 -2.55
C GLY A 346 10.33 5.59 -1.74
N HIS A 347 9.89 5.60 -0.49
CA HIS A 347 10.28 6.64 0.45
C HIS A 347 10.50 6.03 1.84
N THR A 348 11.35 6.67 2.62
CA THR A 348 11.59 6.32 4.02
C THR A 348 11.88 7.59 4.81
N GLN A 349 11.35 7.69 6.02
CA GLN A 349 11.58 8.78 6.97
C GLN A 349 11.37 10.17 6.34
N GLY A 350 10.33 10.30 5.51
CA GLY A 350 9.99 11.56 4.85
C GLY A 350 10.94 11.98 3.72
N ARG A 351 11.77 11.06 3.20
CA ARG A 351 12.66 11.30 2.04
C ARG A 351 12.42 10.28 0.94
N LEU A 352 12.56 10.73 -0.31
CA LEU A 352 12.48 9.85 -1.47
C LEU A 352 13.73 8.96 -1.54
N CYS A 353 13.55 7.69 -1.86
CA CYS A 353 14.62 6.70 -1.86
C CYS A 353 14.59 5.88 -3.15
N ILE A 354 15.77 5.63 -3.71
CA ILE A 354 15.97 4.78 -4.87
C ILE A 354 16.89 3.63 -4.51
N ILE A 355 16.51 2.44 -4.95
CA ILE A 355 17.41 1.29 -4.97
C ILE A 355 17.78 1.07 -6.42
N ALA A 356 19.08 1.13 -6.67
CA ALA A 356 19.66 1.00 -7.99
C ALA A 356 20.56 -0.22 -8.03
N ARG A 357 20.62 -0.86 -9.21
CA ARG A 357 21.54 -1.94 -9.47
C ARG A 357 22.82 -1.38 -10.07
N ASN A 358 23.94 -1.70 -9.45
CA ASN A 358 25.24 -1.29 -9.94
C ASN A 358 25.70 -2.23 -11.06
N ASN A 359 26.29 -1.66 -12.10
CA ASN A 359 26.97 -2.38 -13.19
C ASN A 359 26.11 -3.45 -13.90
N MET A 360 25.63 -3.10 -15.10
CA MET A 360 24.82 -3.98 -15.95
C MET A 360 25.51 -5.29 -16.39
N MET A 361 26.81 -5.45 -16.15
CA MET A 361 27.55 -6.66 -16.54
C MET A 361 27.56 -7.74 -15.46
N THR A 362 27.67 -7.35 -14.18
CA THR A 362 27.88 -8.33 -13.10
C THR A 362 26.71 -8.46 -12.14
N PHE A 363 25.81 -7.46 -12.06
CA PHE A 363 24.62 -7.50 -11.21
C PHE A 363 24.92 -7.79 -9.72
N ASP A 364 26.16 -7.60 -9.27
CA ASP A 364 26.66 -8.09 -7.98
C ASP A 364 26.31 -7.20 -6.78
N GLU A 365 25.86 -5.97 -7.02
CA GLU A 365 25.73 -4.95 -6.00
C GLU A 365 24.52 -4.06 -6.20
N LEU A 366 23.87 -3.74 -5.09
CA LEU A 366 22.76 -2.79 -5.00
C LEU A 366 23.24 -1.55 -4.27
N SER A 367 22.92 -0.38 -4.81
CA SER A 367 23.11 0.90 -4.14
C SER A 367 21.78 1.48 -3.68
N ILE A 368 21.77 2.07 -2.49
CA ILE A 368 20.61 2.71 -1.88
C ILE A 368 20.90 4.20 -1.80
N TRP A 369 20.10 4.98 -2.50
CA TRP A 369 20.23 6.42 -2.64
C TRP A 369 19.04 7.11 -2.00
N VAL A 370 19.30 8.19 -1.28
CA VAL A 370 18.26 9.01 -0.65
C VAL A 370 18.40 10.43 -1.17
N LEU A 371 17.27 10.98 -1.58
CA LEU A 371 17.15 12.38 -1.96
C LEU A 371 17.10 13.21 -0.68
N GLU A 372 18.17 13.96 -0.41
CA GLU A 372 18.34 14.70 0.84
C GLU A 372 17.46 15.93 0.89
N ASP A 373 17.38 16.62 -0.24
CA ASP A 373 16.56 17.79 -0.42
C ASP A 373 15.79 17.66 -1.74
N TYR A 374 14.48 17.75 -1.62
CA TYR A 374 13.55 17.55 -2.72
C TYR A 374 13.57 18.72 -3.72
N ASP A 375 13.93 19.91 -3.26
CA ASP A 375 13.95 21.12 -4.05
C ASP A 375 15.29 21.32 -4.77
N THR A 376 16.41 20.96 -4.12
CA THR A 376 17.76 21.02 -4.75
C THR A 376 18.10 19.79 -5.59
N GLU A 377 17.30 18.74 -5.53
CA GLU A 377 17.46 17.51 -6.32
C GLU A 377 18.76 16.74 -6.01
N GLU A 378 19.27 16.90 -4.79
CA GLU A 378 20.54 16.32 -4.35
C GLU A 378 20.38 14.89 -3.82
N TRP A 379 20.90 13.94 -4.60
CA TRP A 379 20.97 12.53 -4.22
C TRP A 379 22.24 12.24 -3.42
N SER A 380 22.09 11.45 -2.35
CA SER A 380 23.22 10.93 -1.58
C SER A 380 23.21 9.40 -1.56
N LEU A 381 24.36 8.79 -1.82
CA LEU A 381 24.54 7.36 -1.63
C LEU A 381 24.60 7.08 -0.13
N LYS A 382 23.61 6.32 0.38
CA LYS A 382 23.60 5.90 1.80
C LYS A 382 24.36 4.62 2.01
N GLN A 383 24.18 3.67 1.09
CA GLN A 383 24.75 2.36 1.27
C GLN A 383 24.92 1.64 -0.06
N SER A 384 25.92 0.76 -0.08
CA SER A 384 26.09 -0.23 -1.13
C SER A 384 26.14 -1.62 -0.50
N VAL A 385 25.41 -2.57 -1.09
CA VAL A 385 25.21 -3.91 -0.54
C VAL A 385 25.41 -4.95 -1.64
N ARG A 386 26.31 -5.91 -1.40
CA ARG A 386 26.52 -7.03 -2.33
C ARG A 386 25.31 -7.95 -2.31
N VAL A 387 24.87 -8.38 -3.49
CA VAL A 387 23.81 -9.38 -3.70
C VAL A 387 24.15 -10.69 -2.97
N LEU A 388 25.43 -11.10 -2.99
CA LEU A 388 25.91 -12.26 -2.22
C LEU A 388 25.65 -12.12 -0.71
N LYS A 389 25.74 -10.91 -0.15
CA LYS A 389 25.45 -10.67 1.27
C LYS A 389 23.96 -10.79 1.57
N LEU A 390 23.10 -10.33 0.64
CA LEU A 390 21.65 -10.37 0.80
C LEU A 390 21.09 -11.79 0.70
N PHE A 391 21.58 -12.57 -0.27
CA PHE A 391 20.94 -13.84 -0.64
C PHE A 391 21.82 -15.08 -0.44
N GLY A 392 23.08 -14.88 -0.03
CA GLY A 392 24.06 -15.98 0.14
C GLY A 392 24.50 -16.65 -1.17
N LYS A 393 24.04 -16.15 -2.32
CA LYS A 393 24.39 -16.62 -3.68
C LYS A 393 24.51 -15.43 -4.64
N ILE A 394 25.28 -15.62 -5.71
CA ILE A 394 25.39 -14.65 -6.81
C ILE A 394 24.27 -14.96 -7.82
N SER A 395 23.71 -13.94 -8.49
CA SER A 395 22.76 -14.13 -9.59
C SER A 395 23.45 -14.84 -10.76
N ASP A 396 22.81 -15.89 -11.30
CA ASP A 396 23.26 -16.49 -12.55
C ASP A 396 23.15 -15.47 -13.69
N GLN A 397 23.97 -15.61 -14.73
CA GLN A 397 24.22 -14.62 -15.80
C GLN A 397 22.99 -14.22 -16.66
N HIS A 398 21.77 -14.64 -16.30
CA HIS A 398 20.53 -14.45 -17.08
C HIS A 398 19.43 -13.71 -16.28
N GLY A 399 19.79 -12.60 -15.64
CA GLY A 399 18.84 -11.69 -14.98
C GLY A 399 18.91 -11.70 -13.46
N ALA A 400 18.15 -10.80 -12.82
CA ALA A 400 18.12 -10.74 -11.37
C ALA A 400 17.18 -11.80 -10.79
N ASN A 401 17.69 -12.63 -9.87
CA ASN A 401 16.94 -13.67 -9.17
C ASN A 401 16.16 -13.15 -7.94
N TYR A 402 15.82 -11.86 -7.92
CA TYR A 402 15.12 -11.21 -6.82
C TYR A 402 14.30 -10.01 -7.30
N ASP A 403 13.26 -9.68 -6.52
CA ASP A 403 12.55 -8.41 -6.60
C ASP A 403 12.78 -7.57 -5.35
N VAL A 404 12.90 -6.26 -5.52
CA VAL A 404 12.72 -5.29 -4.43
C VAL A 404 11.23 -5.01 -4.34
N VAL A 405 10.64 -5.21 -3.16
CA VAL A 405 9.16 -5.19 -3.03
C VAL A 405 8.64 -4.06 -2.16
N ALA A 406 9.44 -3.57 -1.22
CA ALA A 406 9.10 -2.41 -0.42
C ALA A 406 10.32 -1.79 0.26
N ILE A 407 10.20 -0.52 0.59
CA ILE A 407 11.01 0.18 1.59
C ILE A 407 10.08 0.51 2.75
N HIS A 408 10.51 0.25 3.98
CA HIS A 408 9.70 0.57 5.15
C HIS A 408 9.57 2.10 5.29
N PRO A 409 8.35 2.63 5.49
CA PRO A 409 8.12 4.08 5.51
C PRO A 409 8.85 4.78 6.67
N ASP A 410 8.94 4.15 7.84
CA ASP A 410 9.56 4.79 9.03
C ASP A 410 10.94 4.24 9.47
N ARG A 411 11.33 3.06 8.98
CA ARG A 411 12.53 2.34 9.41
C ARG A 411 13.45 2.14 8.22
N ASN A 412 14.75 2.02 8.48
CA ASN A 412 15.73 1.72 7.44
C ASN A 412 15.72 0.22 7.06
N LEU A 413 14.53 -0.29 6.70
CA LEU A 413 14.31 -1.67 6.27
C LEU A 413 13.95 -1.71 4.78
N VAL A 414 14.57 -2.60 4.05
CA VAL A 414 14.25 -2.90 2.65
C VAL A 414 13.80 -4.35 2.56
N PHE A 415 12.71 -4.61 1.81
CA PHE A 415 12.17 -5.94 1.63
C PHE A 415 12.44 -6.46 0.23
N PHE A 416 12.82 -7.73 0.16
CA PHE A 416 13.12 -8.42 -1.09
C PHE A 416 12.38 -9.75 -1.15
N VAL A 417 12.07 -10.20 -2.36
CA VAL A 417 11.64 -11.57 -2.60
C VAL A 417 12.67 -12.28 -3.48
N GLU A 418 13.12 -13.44 -3.02
CA GLU A 418 14.02 -14.33 -3.75
C GLU A 418 13.22 -15.26 -4.67
N HIS A 419 13.48 -15.23 -5.98
CA HIS A 419 12.66 -15.99 -6.95
C HIS A 419 12.84 -17.51 -6.84
N TRP A 420 14.04 -17.99 -6.52
CA TRP A 420 14.38 -19.42 -6.57
C TRP A 420 13.81 -20.23 -5.40
N ASN A 421 13.47 -19.58 -4.28
CA ASN A 421 12.89 -20.21 -3.11
C ASN A 421 11.62 -19.51 -2.60
N GLN A 422 11.19 -18.44 -3.30
CA GLN A 422 10.02 -17.62 -2.96
C GLN A 422 10.06 -17.06 -1.54
N LYS A 423 11.24 -16.78 -0.98
CA LYS A 423 11.37 -16.21 0.37
C LYS A 423 11.25 -14.69 0.34
N LEU A 424 10.38 -14.17 1.20
CA LEU A 424 10.37 -12.77 1.57
C LEU A 424 11.39 -12.54 2.69
N ILE A 425 12.34 -11.64 2.45
CA ILE A 425 13.38 -11.26 3.41
C ILE A 425 13.32 -9.76 3.68
N SER A 426 13.78 -9.35 4.86
CA SER A 426 14.08 -7.95 5.20
C SER A 426 15.58 -7.75 5.37
N TYR A 427 16.07 -6.65 4.84
CA TYR A 427 17.40 -6.13 5.08
C TYR A 427 17.32 -4.90 5.97
N ASP A 428 18.01 -4.94 7.11
CA ASP A 428 18.18 -3.81 8.01
C ASP A 428 19.44 -3.04 7.64
N MET A 429 19.30 -1.78 7.24
CA MET A 429 20.42 -0.95 6.81
C MET A 429 21.30 -0.48 7.98
N ASP A 430 20.74 -0.38 9.19
CA ASP A 430 21.45 0.10 10.38
C ASP A 430 22.35 -1.02 10.92
N SER A 431 21.77 -2.20 11.16
CA SER A 431 22.51 -3.39 11.63
C SER A 431 23.27 -4.09 10.51
N LYS A 432 22.87 -3.86 9.26
CA LYS A 432 23.35 -4.54 8.05
C LYS A 432 23.08 -6.04 8.07
N GLU A 433 22.03 -6.46 8.78
CA GLU A 433 21.57 -7.85 8.91
C GLU A 433 20.43 -8.17 7.94
N VAL A 434 20.31 -9.45 7.59
CA VAL A 434 19.25 -9.98 6.74
C VAL A 434 18.42 -10.95 7.59
N HIS A 435 17.10 -10.80 7.56
CA HIS A 435 16.17 -11.71 8.23
C HIS A 435 15.19 -12.29 7.23
N ALA A 436 15.03 -13.62 7.24
CA ALA A 436 13.97 -14.29 6.50
C ALA A 436 12.65 -14.12 7.26
N LEU A 437 11.60 -13.66 6.57
CA LEU A 437 10.30 -13.41 7.16
C LEU A 437 9.36 -14.59 6.96
N CYS A 438 9.16 -15.00 5.70
CA CYS A 438 8.32 -16.12 5.33
C CYS A 438 8.63 -16.63 3.92
N THR A 439 8.08 -17.79 3.56
CA THR A 439 8.06 -18.30 2.19
C THR A 439 6.69 -18.03 1.59
N LEU A 440 6.63 -17.48 0.39
CA LEU A 440 5.38 -17.26 -0.34
C LEU A 440 4.86 -18.62 -0.84
N GLU A 441 3.58 -18.89 -0.59
CA GLU A 441 2.95 -20.17 -0.98
C GLU A 441 2.61 -20.22 -2.47
N HIS A 442 2.46 -19.06 -3.11
CA HIS A 442 2.00 -18.92 -4.48
C HIS A 442 2.91 -17.96 -5.25
N THR A 443 2.96 -18.11 -6.58
CA THR A 443 3.59 -17.12 -7.45
C THR A 443 2.80 -15.81 -7.41
N TYR A 444 3.48 -14.69 -7.62
CA TYR A 444 2.84 -13.38 -7.64
C TYR A 444 3.28 -12.60 -8.87
N GLU A 445 2.40 -11.73 -9.34
CA GLU A 445 2.76 -10.70 -10.31
C GLU A 445 2.94 -9.33 -9.65
N PHE A 446 2.33 -9.15 -8.48
CA PHE A 446 2.43 -7.95 -7.68
C PHE A 446 2.45 -8.30 -6.21
N ILE A 447 3.30 -7.60 -5.47
CA ILE A 447 3.39 -7.64 -4.01
C ILE A 447 3.58 -6.21 -3.55
N THR A 448 2.92 -5.85 -2.45
CA THR A 448 2.85 -4.46 -2.02
C THR A 448 2.72 -4.36 -0.50
N PRO A 449 3.42 -3.40 0.14
CA PRO A 449 3.33 -3.20 1.58
C PRO A 449 1.93 -2.69 1.95
N TYR A 450 1.44 -3.07 3.13
CA TYR A 450 0.13 -2.66 3.63
C TYR A 450 0.20 -1.92 4.95
N VAL A 451 -0.25 -0.67 4.91
CA VAL A 451 -0.53 0.18 6.07
C VAL A 451 -2.05 0.40 6.10
N PRO A 452 -2.78 -0.04 7.14
CA PRO A 452 -4.24 0.07 7.15
C PRO A 452 -4.76 1.52 7.06
N TYR A 453 -5.81 1.72 6.26
CA TYR A 453 -6.51 2.99 6.12
C TYR A 453 -7.91 2.95 6.74
N PHE A 454 -8.06 3.47 7.95
CA PHE A 454 -9.32 3.35 8.70
C PHE A 454 -10.38 4.43 8.40
N SER A 455 -10.23 5.24 7.35
CA SER A 455 -11.32 6.14 6.94
C SER A 455 -12.19 5.48 5.87
N GLU A 456 -13.44 5.93 5.79
CA GLU A 456 -14.36 5.46 4.75
C GLU A 456 -13.95 5.94 3.35
N LEU A 457 -14.28 5.14 2.35
CA LEU A 457 -14.14 5.49 0.94
C LEU A 457 -15.24 6.45 0.50
N PRO A 458 -14.97 7.33 -0.48
CA PRO A 458 -15.98 8.21 -1.03
C PRO A 458 -17.04 7.38 -1.76
N VAL A 459 -18.31 7.76 -1.60
CA VAL A 459 -19.41 7.20 -2.40
C VAL A 459 -19.41 7.91 -3.75
N LEU A 460 -19.24 7.15 -4.84
CA LEU A 460 -19.47 7.70 -6.17
C LEU A 460 -20.96 7.93 -6.37
N VAL A 461 -21.36 9.20 -6.45
CA VAL A 461 -22.70 9.54 -6.90
C VAL A 461 -22.71 9.35 -8.41
N ASN A 462 -23.22 8.21 -8.88
CA ASN A 462 -23.51 8.01 -10.29
C ASN A 462 -24.55 9.06 -10.71
N LYS A 463 -24.09 10.21 -11.21
CA LYS A 463 -24.92 11.12 -11.98
C LYS A 463 -25.10 10.48 -13.35
N HIS A 464 -26.11 9.61 -13.45
CA HIS A 464 -26.57 9.05 -14.71
C HIS A 464 -27.04 10.15 -15.67
#